data_AF-A0A536SQY0-F1
#
_entry.id   AF-A0A536SQY0-F1
#
_cell.length_a   1.000
_cell.length_b   1.000
_cell.length_c   1.000
_cell.angle_alpha   90.00
_cell.angle_beta   90.00
_cell.angle_gamma   90.00
#
_symmetry.space_group_name_H-M   'P 1'
#
loop_
_entity.id
_entity.type
_entity.pdbx_description
1 polymer ?
#
loop_
_entity_poly.entity_id
_entity_poly.type
_entity_poly.pdbx_seq_one_letter_code
_entity_poly.pdbx_strand_id
1 'polypeptide(L)'
;MPAEPPYSGLTPDTVLDALASAGLRGDGRLLALNSYENRVYQVWLEAAAEPQAASVVAKFYRPARWTDAQILEEHAFTGELAEREIP
;
A
#
# COMPACT_ATOMS: atom_id res chain seq x y z
N MET A 1 -30.17 3.00 2.70
CA MET A 1 -29.13 2.05 2.27
C MET A 1 -27.97 2.20 3.23
N PRO A 2 -27.54 1.16 3.96
CA PRO A 2 -26.31 1.25 4.72
C PRO A 2 -25.16 1.56 3.75
N ALA A 3 -24.27 2.48 4.11
CA ALA A 3 -23.05 2.69 3.34
C ALA A 3 -22.23 1.40 3.37
N GLU A 4 -21.72 0.97 2.23
CA GLU A 4 -20.89 -0.23 2.14
C GLU A 4 -19.66 -0.06 3.05
N PRO A 5 -19.24 -1.09 3.80
CA PRO A 5 -18.08 -0.99 4.66
C PRO A 5 -16.85 -0.54 3.87
N PRO A 6 -16.03 0.38 4.40
CA PRO A 6 -14.77 0.73 3.74
C PRO A 6 -13.94 -0.54 3.54
N TYR A 7 -13.35 -0.71 2.35
CA TYR A 7 -12.55 -1.87 1.94
C TYR A 7 -13.32 -3.17 1.65
N SER A 8 -14.65 -3.15 1.53
CA SER A 8 -15.47 -4.29 1.08
C SER A 8 -14.93 -4.98 -0.17
N GLY A 9 -14.45 -4.20 -1.14
CA GLY A 9 -13.87 -4.69 -2.40
C GLY A 9 -12.37 -4.98 -2.36
N LEU A 10 -11.69 -4.78 -1.22
CA LEU A 10 -10.24 -4.99 -1.10
C LEU A 10 -9.93 -6.45 -0.76
N THR A 11 -10.18 -7.34 -1.71
CA THR A 11 -9.87 -8.77 -1.58
C THR A 11 -8.37 -9.03 -1.76
N PRO A 12 -7.86 -10.21 -1.36
CA PRO A 12 -6.49 -10.63 -1.68
C PRO A 12 -6.11 -10.45 -3.15
N ASP A 13 -7.01 -10.85 -4.06
CA ASP A 13 -6.78 -10.72 -5.51
C ASP A 13 -6.66 -9.25 -5.92
N THR A 14 -7.53 -8.38 -5.38
CA THR A 14 -7.46 -6.93 -5.65
C THR A 14 -6.15 -6.31 -5.16
N VAL A 15 -5.60 -6.79 -4.03
CA VAL A 15 -4.30 -6.34 -3.52
C VAL A 15 -3.17 -6.78 -4.45
N LEU A 16 -3.19 -8.02 -4.93
CA LEU A 16 -2.19 -8.55 -5.85
C LEU A 16 -2.25 -7.86 -7.23
N ASP A 17 -3.46 -7.61 -7.74
CA ASP A 17 -3.67 -6.87 -8.99
C ASP A 17 -3.17 -5.43 -8.87
N ALA A 18 -3.41 -4.77 -7.73
CA ALA A 18 -2.90 -3.43 -7.46
C ALA A 18 -1.36 -3.41 -7.46
N LEU A 19 -0.71 -4.39 -6.84
CA LEU A 19 0.75 -4.54 -6.89
C LEU A 19 1.25 -4.74 -8.32
N ALA A 20 0.58 -5.62 -9.08
CA ALA A 20 0.95 -5.90 -10.47
C ALA A 20 0.84 -4.63 -11.34
N SER A 21 -0.18 -3.80 -11.10
CA SER A 21 -0.34 -2.50 -11.79
C SER A 21 0.79 -1.51 -11.48
N ALA A 22 1.44 -1.64 -10.32
CA ALA A 22 2.62 -0.89 -9.91
C ALA A 22 3.95 -1.55 -10.33
N GLY A 23 3.90 -2.63 -11.12
CA GLY A 23 5.09 -3.38 -11.58
C GLY A 23 5.69 -4.33 -10.55
N LEU A 24 5.01 -4.60 -9.44
CA LEU A 24 5.44 -5.50 -8.37
C LEU A 24 4.68 -6.82 -8.45
N ARG A 25 5.38 -7.96 -8.37
CA ARG A 25 4.75 -9.28 -8.31
C ARG A 25 4.86 -9.90 -6.93
N GLY A 26 3.72 -10.02 -6.26
CA GLY A 26 3.61 -10.69 -4.97
C GLY A 26 3.62 -12.22 -5.12
N ASP A 27 4.20 -12.93 -4.17
CA ASP A 27 4.25 -14.41 -4.14
C ASP A 27 2.97 -15.05 -3.53
N GLY A 28 1.96 -14.23 -3.27
CA GLY A 28 0.68 -14.63 -2.68
C GLY A 28 0.64 -14.56 -1.14
N ARG A 29 1.77 -14.36 -0.46
CA ARG A 29 1.76 -14.12 1.00
C ARG A 29 1.31 -12.69 1.29
N LEU A 30 0.18 -12.55 1.97
CA LEU A 30 -0.37 -11.28 2.42
C LEU A 30 -0.56 -11.31 3.94
N LEU A 31 0.11 -10.41 4.66
CA LEU A 31 -0.09 -10.22 6.10
C LEU A 31 -0.75 -8.87 6.35
N ALA A 32 -1.99 -8.88 6.85
CA ALA A 32 -2.66 -7.65 7.27
C ALA A 32 -1.98 -7.07 8.53
N LEU A 33 -1.55 -5.81 8.47
CA LEU A 33 -0.93 -5.11 9.59
C LEU A 33 -1.99 -4.33 10.39
N ASN A 34 -1.70 -4.09 11.67
CA ASN A 34 -2.60 -3.31 12.52
C ASN A 34 -2.58 -1.84 12.10
N SER A 35 -3.68 -1.36 11.53
CA SER A 35 -3.91 0.04 11.19
C SER A 35 -5.41 0.33 11.29
N TYR A 36 -5.75 1.45 11.95
CA TYR A 36 -7.13 1.85 12.19
C TYR A 36 -7.71 2.70 11.06
N GLU A 37 -6.88 3.49 10.38
CA GLU A 37 -7.33 4.43 9.35
C GLU A 37 -7.27 3.82 7.95
N ASN A 38 -6.12 3.23 7.60
CA ASN A 38 -5.84 2.66 6.29
C ASN A 38 -5.85 1.14 6.35
N ARG A 39 -6.13 0.47 5.23
CA ARG A 39 -5.86 -0.97 5.15
C ARG A 39 -4.41 -1.15 4.72
N VAL A 40 -3.62 -1.83 5.55
CA VAL A 40 -2.20 -2.03 5.31
C VAL A 40 -1.89 -3.52 5.24
N TYR A 41 -1.14 -3.91 4.21
CA TYR A 41 -0.64 -5.28 4.04
C TYR A 41 0.87 -5.28 3.89
N GLN A 42 1.55 -6.22 4.53
CA GLN A 42 2.88 -6.65 4.12
C GLN A 42 2.73 -7.75 3.08
N VAL A 43 3.41 -7.60 1.94
CA VAL A 43 3.33 -8.53 0.81
C VAL A 43 4.72 -8.96 0.39
N TRP A 44 4.95 -10.27 0.29
CA TRP A 44 6.23 -10.82 -0.16
C TRP A 44 6.28 -10.90 -1.68
N LEU A 45 7.46 -10.72 -2.27
CA LEU A 45 7.64 -10.66 -3.73
C LEU A 45 8.24 -11.97 -4.29
N GLU A 46 7.83 -12.38 -5.49
CA GLU A 46 8.27 -13.63 -6.14
C GLU A 46 9.78 -13.67 -6.45
N ALA A 47 10.30 -12.57 -6.97
CA ALA A 47 11.71 -12.35 -7.23
C ALA A 47 12.04 -10.97 -6.68
N ALA A 48 12.48 -10.93 -5.42
CA ALA A 48 12.97 -9.69 -4.84
C ALA A 48 14.12 -9.20 -5.72
N ALA A 49 13.94 -8.06 -6.40
CA ALA A 49 14.97 -7.47 -7.26
C ALA A 49 16.27 -7.22 -6.48
N GLU A 50 16.14 -6.98 -5.18
CA GLU A 50 17.23 -6.91 -4.21
C GLU A 50 17.01 -7.95 -3.10
N PRO A 51 18.05 -8.64 -2.59
CA PRO A 51 17.93 -9.60 -1.48
C PRO A 51 17.31 -9.00 -0.20
N GLN A 52 17.44 -7.67 -0.01
CA GLN A 52 16.83 -6.93 1.09
C GLN A 52 15.35 -6.55 0.85
N ALA A 53 14.85 -6.63 -0.39
CA ALA A 53 13.50 -6.24 -0.78
C ALA A 53 12.54 -7.44 -0.87
N ALA A 54 12.62 -8.37 0.08
CA ALA A 54 11.81 -9.60 0.08
C ALA A 54 10.31 -9.35 0.29
N SER A 55 9.93 -8.17 0.77
CA SER A 55 8.54 -7.76 0.95
C SER A 55 8.37 -6.24 0.85
N VAL A 56 7.17 -5.81 0.49
CA VAL A 56 6.73 -4.40 0.48
C VAL A 56 5.55 -4.20 1.43
N VAL A 57 5.32 -2.97 1.85
CA VAL A 57 4.13 -2.56 2.60
C VAL A 57 3.18 -1.81 1.67
N ALA A 58 2.03 -2.40 1.38
CA ALA A 58 0.97 -1.78 0.59
C ALA A 58 -0.02 -1.06 1.52
N LYS A 59 -0.16 0.25 1.36
CA LYS A 59 -1.10 1.12 2.10
C LYS A 59 -2.26 1.52 1.19
N PHE A 60 -3.47 1.10 1.54
CA PHE A 60 -4.69 1.45 0.83
C PHE A 60 -5.45 2.51 1.62
N TYR A 61 -5.54 3.71 1.06
CA TYR A 61 -6.27 4.83 1.66
C TYR A 61 -7.77 4.56 1.71
N ARG A 62 -8.42 5.07 2.75
CA ARG A 62 -9.88 4.98 2.86
C ARG A 62 -10.54 5.73 1.70
N PRO A 63 -11.48 5.12 0.97
CA PRO A 63 -12.16 5.79 -0.13
C PRO A 63 -12.77 7.13 0.28
N ALA A 64 -12.61 8.14 -0.58
CA ALA A 64 -13.13 9.51 -0.41
C ALA A 64 -12.68 10.25 0.88
N ARG A 65 -11.63 9.76 1.56
CA ARG A 65 -11.06 10.45 2.73
C ARG A 65 -10.09 11.55 2.33
N TRP A 66 -9.29 11.31 1.30
CA TRP A 66 -8.28 12.21 0.77
C TRP A 66 -8.44 12.34 -0.73
N THR A 67 -8.10 13.51 -1.25
CA THR A 67 -7.95 13.74 -2.70
C THR A 67 -6.58 13.26 -3.17
N ASP A 68 -6.45 12.95 -4.46
CA ASP A 68 -5.16 12.58 -5.06
C ASP A 68 -4.10 13.65 -4.80
N ALA A 69 -4.46 14.93 -4.85
CA ALA A 69 -3.54 16.04 -4.57
C ALA A 69 -2.97 15.98 -3.15
N GLN A 70 -3.81 15.66 -2.14
CA GLN A 70 -3.36 15.53 -0.75
C GLN A 70 -2.49 14.28 -0.54
N ILE A 71 -2.80 13.18 -1.22
CA ILE A 71 -1.97 11.97 -1.18
C ILE A 71 -0.59 12.27 -1.81
N LEU A 72 -0.57 12.96 -2.95
CA LEU A 72 0.68 13.33 -3.62
C LEU A 72 1.51 14.33 -2.82
N GLU A 73 0.88 15.25 -2.09
CA GLU A 73 1.54 16.14 -1.14
C GLU A 73 2.24 15.36 -0.02
N GLU A 74 1.55 14.36 0.58
CA GLU A 74 2.17 13.47 1.58
C GLU A 74 3.39 12.75 0.99
N HIS A 75 3.28 12.21 -0.22
CA HIS A 75 4.39 11.53 -0.89
C HIS A 75 5.58 12.46 -1.14
N ALA A 76 5.33 13.68 -1.62
CA ALA A 76 6.37 14.68 -1.85
C ALA A 76 7.07 15.03 -0.54
N PHE A 77 6.31 15.28 0.53
CA PHE A 77 6.87 15.60 1.84
C PHE A 77 7.72 14.46 2.41
N THR A 78 7.28 13.21 2.30
CA THR A 78 8.10 12.05 2.71
C THR A 78 9.39 11.94 1.89
N GLY A 79 9.33 12.26 0.58
CA GLY A 79 10.51 12.35 -0.27
C GLY A 79 11.52 13.40 0.22
N GLU A 80 11.05 14.61 0.54
CA GLU A 80 11.88 15.69 1.09
C GLU A 80 12.56 15.30 2.41
N LEU A 81 11.87 14.56 3.28
CA LEU A 81 12.43 14.06 4.52
C LEU A 81 13.53 13.02 4.26
N ALA A 82 13.29 12.09 3.32
CA ALA A 82 14.26 11.07 2.95
C ALA A 82 15.53 11.68 2.33
N GLU A 83 15.41 12.70 1.48
CA GLU A 83 16.54 13.44 0.90
C GLU A 83 17.40 14.12 1.97
N ARG A 84 16.80 14.45 3.12
CA ARG A 84 17.47 15.04 4.29
C ARG A 84 17.95 14.00 5.28
N GLU A 85 17.91 12.72 4.92
CA GLU A 85 18.26 11.57 5.76
C GLU A 85 17.48 11.55 7.09
N ILE A 86 16.26 12.09 7.10
CA ILE A 86 15.38 12.07 8.25
C ILE A 86 14.61 10.73 8.24
N PRO A 87 14.76 9.88 9.28
CA PRO A 87 14.08 8.59 9.37
C PRO A 87 12.55 8.69 9.46
#